data_AF-A0A5C8TG28-F1
#
_entry.id   AF-A0A5C8TG28-F1
#
_cell.length_a   1.000
_cell.length_b   1.000
_cell.length_c   1.000
_cell.angle_alpha   90.00
_cell.angle_beta   90.00
_cell.angle_gamma   90.00
#
_symmetry.space_group_name_H-M   'P 1'
#
loop_
_entity.id
_entity.type
_entity.pdbx_description
1 polymer ?
#
loop_
_entity_poly.entity_id
_entity_poly.type
_entity_poly.pdbx_seq_one_letter_code
_entity_poly.pdbx_strand_id
1 'polypeptide(L)'
;MAGAIAAERELRHEALGMVDLRDAEIEMLRAEIARLLAELGVERKQAAKVRALKLWRRVIRDIQEVLPEREALHVNNITVRIGADLVEEAGKHKQEWSVDTVRGAIDERVYRRRLFVSEGGGRYRRRRPEDGGVAA
;
A
#
# COMPACT_ATOMS: atom_id res chain seq x y z
N MET A 1 40.11 -1.74 -59.31
CA MET A 1 38.92 -1.00 -58.85
C MET A 1 37.73 -1.90 -58.57
N ALA A 2 37.27 -2.75 -59.51
CA ALA A 2 36.09 -3.60 -59.31
C ALA A 2 36.18 -4.53 -58.07
N GLY A 3 37.33 -5.17 -57.81
CA GLY A 3 37.51 -6.04 -56.64
C GLY A 3 37.49 -5.31 -55.29
N ALA A 4 37.98 -4.06 -55.23
CA ALA A 4 37.93 -3.25 -54.02
C ALA A 4 36.49 -2.82 -53.69
N ILE A 5 35.70 -2.49 -54.71
CA ILE A 5 34.28 -2.13 -54.57
C ILE A 5 33.45 -3.34 -54.12
N ALA A 6 33.77 -4.55 -54.59
CA ALA A 6 33.09 -5.77 -54.15
C ALA A 6 33.36 -6.09 -52.68
N ALA A 7 34.63 -6.00 -52.24
CA ALA A 7 35.00 -6.21 -50.84
C ALA A 7 34.38 -5.18 -49.89
N GLU A 8 34.32 -3.90 -50.29
CA GLU A 8 33.65 -2.85 -49.52
C GLU A 8 32.15 -3.12 -49.36
N ARG A 9 31.47 -3.59 -50.42
CA ARG A 9 30.05 -3.94 -50.36
C ARG A 9 29.77 -5.11 -49.44
N GLU A 10 30.65 -6.11 -49.44
CA GLU A 10 30.54 -7.28 -48.56
C GLU A 10 30.70 -6.88 -47.08
N LEU A 11 31.74 -6.10 -46.76
CA LEU A 11 31.95 -5.57 -45.40
C LEU A 11 30.79 -4.68 -44.94
N ARG A 12 30.22 -3.87 -45.84
CA ARG A 12 29.05 -3.05 -45.52
C ARG A 12 27.82 -3.92 -45.25
N HIS A 13 27.60 -4.98 -46.02
CA HIS A 13 26.47 -5.88 -45.81
C HIS A 13 26.59 -6.63 -44.48
N GLU A 14 27.78 -7.11 -44.14
CA GLU A 14 28.06 -7.75 -42.86
C GLU A 14 27.85 -6.77 -41.69
N ALA A 15 28.36 -5.54 -41.82
CA ALA A 15 28.16 -4.50 -40.81
C ALA A 15 26.68 -4.16 -40.59
N LEU A 16 25.88 -4.08 -41.66
CA LEU A 16 24.44 -3.87 -41.56
C LEU A 16 23.74 -5.05 -40.87
N GLY A 17 24.09 -6.29 -41.22
CA GLY A 17 23.53 -7.47 -40.56
C GLY A 17 23.86 -7.53 -39.06
N MET A 18 25.06 -7.10 -38.66
CA MET A 18 25.42 -6.99 -37.25
C MET A 18 24.63 -5.91 -36.51
N VAL A 19 24.36 -4.77 -37.17
CA VAL A 19 23.52 -3.70 -36.61
C VAL A 19 22.08 -4.19 -36.45
N ASP A 20 21.50 -4.85 -37.46
CA ASP A 20 20.14 -5.39 -37.40
C ASP A 20 19.98 -6.39 -36.25
N LEU A 21 20.97 -7.26 -36.04
CA LEU A 21 20.99 -8.21 -34.93
C LEU A 21 21.06 -7.49 -33.57
N ARG A 22 21.85 -6.43 -33.46
CA ARG A 22 21.93 -5.64 -32.23
C ARG A 22 20.67 -4.84 -31.95
N ASP A 23 20.04 -4.28 -32.98
CA ASP A 23 18.77 -3.56 -32.84
C ASP A 23 17.66 -4.52 -32.38
N ALA A 24 17.60 -5.73 -32.92
CA ALA A 24 16.68 -6.77 -32.47
C ALA A 24 16.91 -7.15 -30.98
N GLU A 25 18.17 -7.29 -30.57
CA GLU A 25 18.53 -7.58 -29.18
C GLU A 25 18.14 -6.42 -28.25
N ILE A 26 18.39 -5.17 -28.65
CA ILE A 26 18.02 -3.98 -27.89
C ILE A 26 16.51 -3.91 -27.71
N GLU A 27 15.72 -4.14 -28.75
CA GLU A 27 14.25 -4.12 -28.65
C GLU A 27 13.71 -5.24 -27.75
N MET A 28 14.30 -6.45 -27.83
CA MET A 28 13.97 -7.54 -26.91
C MET A 28 14.28 -7.15 -25.45
N LEU A 29 15.46 -6.57 -25.18
CA LEU A 29 15.84 -6.14 -23.84
C LEU A 29 14.94 -5.00 -23.33
N ARG A 30 14.53 -4.07 -24.20
CA ARG A 30 13.57 -3.01 -23.85
C ARG A 30 12.21 -3.59 -23.46
N ALA A 31 11.72 -4.57 -24.21
CA ALA A 31 10.47 -5.26 -23.89
C ALA A 31 10.54 -5.97 -22.54
N GLU A 32 11.67 -6.64 -22.26
CA GLU A 32 11.89 -7.34 -20.99
C GLU A 32 11.98 -6.36 -19.81
N ILE A 33 12.70 -5.24 -19.96
CA ILE A 33 12.75 -4.18 -18.95
C ILE A 33 11.34 -3.64 -18.67
N ALA A 34 10.53 -3.41 -19.71
CA ALA A 34 9.17 -2.93 -19.54
C ALA A 34 8.29 -3.94 -18.77
N ARG A 35 8.42 -5.23 -19.04
CA ARG A 35 7.74 -6.31 -18.30
C ARG A 35 8.15 -6.31 -16.82
N LEU A 36 9.44 -6.29 -16.54
CA LEU A 36 9.97 -6.30 -15.17
C LEU A 36 9.55 -5.07 -14.38
N LEU A 37 9.51 -3.89 -15.01
CA LEU A 37 9.02 -2.67 -14.37
C LEU A 37 7.52 -2.77 -14.01
N ALA A 38 6.72 -3.40 -14.86
CA ALA A 38 5.30 -3.63 -14.58
C ALA A 38 5.11 -4.58 -13.39
N GLU A 39 5.85 -5.68 -13.35
CA GLU A 39 5.84 -6.65 -12.24
C GLU A 39 6.27 -6.01 -10.93
N LEU A 40 7.38 -5.27 -10.93
CA LEU A 40 7.85 -4.51 -9.78
C LEU A 40 6.81 -3.50 -9.29
N GLY A 41 6.07 -2.88 -10.22
CA GLY A 41 4.95 -1.99 -9.90
C GLY A 41 3.83 -2.71 -9.13
N VAL A 42 3.47 -3.93 -9.53
CA VAL A 42 2.47 -4.76 -8.85
C VAL A 42 2.95 -5.16 -7.46
N GLU A 43 4.19 -5.65 -7.35
CA GLU A 43 4.76 -6.07 -6.07
C GLU A 43 4.86 -4.91 -5.07
N ARG A 44 5.29 -3.72 -5.52
CA ARG A 44 5.34 -2.52 -4.68
C ARG A 44 3.96 -2.13 -4.17
N LYS A 45 2.92 -2.22 -5.00
CA LYS A 45 1.53 -1.96 -4.58
C LYS A 45 1.09 -2.98 -3.53
N GLN A 46 1.41 -4.25 -3.72
CA GLN A 46 1.07 -5.30 -2.76
C GLN A 46 1.80 -5.09 -1.43
N ALA A 47 3.09 -4.76 -1.45
CA ALA A 47 3.86 -4.44 -0.26
C ALA A 47 3.28 -3.23 0.50
N ALA A 48 2.88 -2.17 -0.22
CA ALA A 48 2.22 -1.01 0.38
C ALA A 48 0.90 -1.39 1.06
N LYS A 49 0.08 -2.24 0.42
CA LYS A 49 -1.16 -2.77 0.99
C LYS A 49 -0.91 -3.56 2.28
N VAL A 50 0.09 -4.43 2.29
CA VAL A 50 0.44 -5.24 3.49
C VAL A 50 0.92 -4.34 4.63
N ARG A 51 1.75 -3.33 4.35
CA ARG A 51 2.21 -2.36 5.36
C ARG A 51 1.05 -1.56 5.94
N ALA A 52 0.15 -1.06 5.08
CA ALA A 52 -1.05 -0.36 5.51
C ALA A 52 -1.94 -1.24 6.41
N LEU A 53 -2.16 -2.51 6.02
CA LEU A 53 -2.92 -3.46 6.84
C LEU A 53 -2.28 -3.70 8.21
N LYS A 54 -0.95 -3.80 8.28
CA LYS A 54 -0.23 -3.96 9.54
C LYS A 54 -0.42 -2.75 10.44
N LEU A 55 -0.24 -1.54 9.90
CA LEU A 55 -0.49 -0.28 10.61
C LEU A 55 -1.91 -0.24 11.18
N TRP A 56 -2.92 -0.43 10.32
CA TRP A 56 -4.32 -0.34 10.76
C TRP A 56 -4.70 -1.41 11.76
N ARG A 57 -4.08 -2.60 11.73
CA ARG A 57 -4.27 -3.60 12.80
C ARG A 57 -3.69 -3.13 14.14
N ARG A 58 -2.55 -2.44 14.12
CA ARG A 58 -1.98 -1.82 15.33
C ARG A 58 -2.89 -0.71 15.84
N VAL A 59 -3.29 0.22 14.98
CA VAL A 59 -4.24 1.30 15.32
C VAL A 59 -5.48 0.76 16.05
N ILE A 60 -6.10 -0.30 15.53
CA ILE A 60 -7.29 -0.89 16.15
C ILE A 60 -7.02 -1.47 17.54
N ARG A 61 -5.84 -2.07 17.74
CA ARG A 61 -5.43 -2.58 19.05
C ARG A 61 -5.25 -1.43 20.04
N ASP A 62 -4.52 -0.39 19.64
CA ASP A 62 -4.24 0.76 20.50
C ASP A 62 -5.56 1.50 20.84
N ILE A 63 -6.51 1.60 19.90
CA ILE A 63 -7.88 2.09 20.16
C ILE A 63 -8.58 1.23 21.21
N GLN A 64 -8.50 -0.09 21.11
CA GLN A 64 -9.12 -1.01 22.07
C GLN A 64 -8.50 -0.89 23.47
N GLU A 65 -7.21 -0.56 23.56
CA GLU A 65 -6.51 -0.34 24.83
C GLU A 65 -6.89 1.00 25.49
N VAL A 66 -7.07 2.07 24.71
CA VAL A 66 -7.43 3.39 25.26
C VAL A 66 -8.93 3.58 25.52
N LEU A 67 -9.78 2.78 24.88
CA LEU A 67 -11.23 2.88 25.04
C LEU A 67 -11.68 2.26 26.37
N PRO A 68 -12.45 2.99 27.21
CA PRO A 68 -13.04 2.43 28.40
C PRO A 68 -14.09 1.38 28.06
N GLU A 69 -14.31 0.44 28.98
CA GLU A 69 -15.44 -0.49 28.89
C GLU A 69 -16.78 0.19 29.16
N ARG A 70 -16.78 1.23 30.00
CA ARG A 70 -18.01 1.89 30.48
C ARG A 70 -18.35 3.21 29.81
N GLU A 71 -17.40 4.12 29.73
CA GLU A 71 -17.64 5.47 29.21
C GLU A 71 -17.19 5.59 27.76
N ALA A 72 -18.02 6.21 26.92
CA ALA A 72 -17.64 6.46 25.54
C ALA A 72 -16.73 7.69 25.41
N LEU A 73 -15.61 7.51 24.70
CA LEU A 73 -14.67 8.57 24.35
C LEU A 73 -14.98 9.14 22.97
N HIS A 74 -14.83 10.46 22.83
CA HIS A 74 -14.93 11.12 21.55
C HIS A 74 -13.72 10.81 20.67
N VAL A 75 -13.93 10.61 19.37
CA VAL A 75 -12.88 10.22 18.40
C VAL A 75 -11.67 11.16 18.36
N ASN A 76 -11.85 12.46 18.62
CA ASN A 76 -10.73 13.40 18.74
C ASN A 76 -9.80 13.00 19.89
N ASN A 77 -10.37 12.63 21.04
CA ASN A 77 -9.59 12.24 22.22
C ASN A 77 -8.88 10.90 21.98
N ILE A 78 -9.53 9.97 21.28
CA ILE A 78 -8.93 8.69 20.89
C ILE A 78 -7.72 8.95 19.97
N THR A 79 -7.92 9.74 18.91
CA THR A 79 -6.91 10.07 17.90
C THR A 79 -5.66 10.72 18.52
N VAL A 80 -5.86 11.66 19.45
CA VAL A 80 -4.75 12.31 20.17
C VAL A 80 -4.01 11.32 21.06
N ARG A 81 -4.72 10.44 21.78
CA ARG A 81 -4.10 9.47 22.71
C ARG A 81 -3.22 8.43 22.03
N ILE A 82 -3.63 7.95 20.86
CA ILE A 82 -2.87 6.93 20.12
C ILE A 82 -1.85 7.53 19.13
N GLY A 83 -1.93 8.84 18.87
CA GLY A 83 -1.25 9.46 17.74
C GLY A 83 0.27 9.63 17.88
N ALA A 84 0.82 9.64 19.10
CA ALA A 84 2.23 10.00 19.34
C ALA A 84 3.22 9.20 18.47
N ASP A 85 3.07 7.87 18.40
CA ASP A 85 3.93 7.01 17.60
C ASP A 85 3.33 6.66 16.23
N LEU A 86 2.01 6.69 16.11
CA LEU A 86 1.31 6.22 14.91
C LEU A 86 1.30 7.24 13.77
N VAL A 87 1.41 8.54 14.07
CA VAL A 87 1.51 9.60 13.05
C VAL A 87 2.78 9.43 12.22
N GLU A 88 3.92 9.16 12.87
CA GLU A 88 5.19 8.96 12.17
C GLU A 88 5.17 7.66 11.35
N GLU A 89 4.61 6.58 11.90
CA GLU A 89 4.45 5.31 11.17
C GLU A 89 3.52 5.43 9.97
N ALA A 90 2.41 6.17 10.11
CA ALA A 90 1.50 6.49 9.01
C ALA A 90 2.22 7.27 7.90
N GLY A 91 3.02 8.27 8.26
CA GLY A 91 3.87 9.01 7.33
C GLY A 91 4.84 8.10 6.56
N LYS A 92 5.55 7.20 7.26
CA LYS A 92 6.46 6.20 6.65
C LYS A 92 5.75 5.27 5.67
N HIS A 93 4.45 5.05 5.84
CA HIS A 93 3.64 4.18 5.00
C HIS A 93 2.73 4.94 4.02
N LYS A 94 2.90 6.27 3.90
CA LYS A 94 2.07 7.14 3.06
C LYS A 94 0.57 6.95 3.32
N GLN A 95 0.21 6.73 4.58
CA GLN A 95 -1.17 6.64 5.03
C GLN A 95 -1.57 7.98 5.62
N GLU A 96 -2.79 8.41 5.32
CA GLU A 96 -3.34 9.63 5.90
C GLU A 96 -3.71 9.40 7.36
N TRP A 97 -3.18 10.25 8.24
CA TRP A 97 -3.55 10.27 9.65
C TRP A 97 -4.44 11.48 9.93
N SER A 98 -5.71 11.22 10.19
CA SER A 98 -6.67 12.25 10.57
C SER A 98 -7.75 11.66 11.49
N VAL A 99 -8.52 12.55 12.12
CA VAL A 99 -9.69 12.13 12.91
C VAL A 99 -10.65 11.31 12.06
N ASP A 100 -10.83 11.66 10.78
CA ASP A 100 -11.75 10.98 9.89
C ASP A 100 -11.25 9.58 9.49
N THR A 101 -9.95 9.41 9.27
CA THR A 101 -9.40 8.07 8.99
C THR A 101 -9.48 7.15 10.20
N VAL A 102 -9.25 7.69 11.41
CA VAL A 102 -9.45 6.95 12.67
C VAL A 102 -10.94 6.62 12.89
N ARG A 103 -11.84 7.57 12.64
CA ARG A 103 -13.29 7.36 12.72
C ARG A 103 -13.74 6.23 11.78
N GLY A 104 -13.33 6.29 10.50
CA GLY A 104 -13.68 5.28 9.52
C GLY A 104 -13.20 3.88 9.92
N ALA A 105 -12.00 3.79 10.50
CA ALA A 105 -11.48 2.52 11.03
C ALA A 105 -12.35 1.97 12.17
N ILE A 106 -12.82 2.81 13.09
CA ILE A 106 -13.73 2.40 14.17
C ILE A 106 -15.10 1.99 13.61
N ASP A 107 -15.67 2.82 12.74
CA ASP A 107 -17.02 2.62 12.17
C ASP A 107 -17.10 1.32 11.37
N GLU A 108 -16.04 0.93 10.66
CA GLU A 108 -16.00 -0.37 9.96
C GLU A 108 -16.20 -1.54 10.94
N ARG A 109 -15.65 -1.44 12.16
CA ARG A 109 -15.78 -2.49 13.18
C ARG A 109 -17.15 -2.44 13.86
N VAL A 110 -17.66 -1.24 14.13
CA VAL A 110 -19.03 -1.05 14.63
C VAL A 110 -20.04 -1.67 13.65
N TYR A 111 -19.93 -1.37 12.35
CA TYR A 111 -20.78 -1.92 11.30
C TYR A 111 -20.75 -3.45 11.25
N ARG A 112 -19.55 -4.04 11.37
CA ARG A 112 -19.36 -5.50 11.43
C ARG A 112 -19.71 -6.13 12.78
N ARG A 113 -20.26 -5.35 13.73
CA ARG A 113 -20.59 -5.77 15.10
C ARG A 113 -19.39 -6.41 15.82
N ARG A 114 -18.22 -5.82 15.66
CA ARG A 114 -16.94 -6.24 16.25
C ARG A 114 -16.37 -5.12 17.12
N LEU A 115 -15.71 -5.47 18.22
CA LEU A 115 -14.82 -4.65 19.06
C LEU A 115 -15.41 -3.39 19.74
N PHE A 116 -16.20 -2.59 19.02
CA PHE A 116 -16.64 -1.26 19.46
C PHE A 116 -18.16 -1.10 19.31
N VAL A 117 -18.69 -0.14 20.06
CA VAL A 117 -20.06 0.36 20.00
C VAL A 117 -20.00 1.87 19.84
N SER A 118 -20.85 2.42 18.96
CA SER A 118 -21.07 3.86 18.84
C SER A 118 -22.23 4.27 19.75
N GLU A 119 -22.03 5.32 20.54
CA GLU A 119 -23.08 5.97 21.33
C GLU A 119 -23.64 7.23 20.65
N GLY A 120 -23.27 7.46 19.39
CA GLY A 120 -23.61 8.67 18.65
C GLY A 120 -22.66 9.83 18.92
N GLY A 121 -22.77 10.89 18.11
CA GLY A 121 -21.96 12.11 18.26
C GLY A 121 -20.44 11.89 18.17
N GLY A 122 -19.99 10.85 17.43
CA GLY A 122 -18.56 10.51 17.33
C GLY A 122 -17.96 9.93 18.61
N ARG A 123 -18.79 9.37 19.50
CA ARG A 123 -18.36 8.75 20.76
C ARG A 123 -18.42 7.23 20.66
N TYR A 124 -17.36 6.59 21.14
CA TYR A 124 -17.16 5.15 21.05
C TYR A 124 -16.73 4.55 22.38
N ARG A 125 -17.14 3.32 22.64
CA ARG A 125 -16.68 2.49 23.75
C ARG A 125 -16.38 1.07 23.29
N ARG A 126 -15.75 0.27 24.16
CA ARG A 126 -15.58 -1.16 23.90
C ARG A 126 -16.94 -1.86 23.89
N ARG A 127 -17.07 -2.82 22.97
CA ARG A 127 -18.19 -3.76 22.92
C ARG A 127 -18.08 -4.74 24.07
N ARG A 128 -19.22 -5.04 24.68
CA ARG A 128 -19.34 -6.00 25.77
C ARG A 128 -20.18 -7.21 25.34
N PRO A 129 -20.18 -8.29 26.12
CA PRO A 129 -21.01 -9.46 25.82
C PRO A 129 -22.50 -9.13 25.68
N GLU A 130 -23.03 -8.20 26.48
CA GLU A 130 -24.43 -7.79 26.45
C GLU A 130 -24.85 -7.02 25.18
N ASP A 131 -23.90 -6.42 24.44
CA ASP A 131 -24.18 -5.64 23.23
C ASP A 131 -24.45 -6.53 21.99
N GLY A 132 -24.28 -7.86 22.13
CA GLY A 132 -24.35 -8.83 21.05
C GLY A 132 -23.23 -8.70 20.01
N GLY A 133 -23.13 -9.65 19.08
CA GLY A 133 -22.09 -9.70 18.04
C GLY A 133 -20.91 -10.60 18.40
N VAL A 134 -19.83 -10.53 17.62
CA VAL A 134 -18.64 -11.36 17.85
C VAL A 134 -17.72 -10.59 18.80
N ALA A 135 -17.71 -10.98 20.07
CA ALA A 135 -16.67 -10.59 21.01
C ALA A 135 -15.32 -11.12 20.48
N ALA A 136 -14.30 -10.27 20.50
CA ALA A 136 -12.95 -10.65 20.07
C ALA A 136 -12.19 -11.31 21.22
#